data_AF-A0A4U8TAC4-F1
#
_entry.id   AF-A0A4U8TAC4-F1
#
_cell.length_a   1.000
_cell.length_b   1.000
_cell.length_c   1.000
_cell.angle_alpha   90.00
_cell.angle_beta   90.00
_cell.angle_gamma   90.00
#
_symmetry.space_group_name_H-M   'P 1'
#
loop_
_entity.id
_entity.type
_entity.pdbx_description
1 polymer ?
#
loop_
_entity_poly.entity_id
_entity_poly.type
_entity_poly.pdbx_seq_one_letter_code
_entity_poly.pdbx_strand_id
1 'polypeptide(L)' 'MEQQVYEILSNILETPANAQTALSMSSCPAWTSLAHIDIIMSCEETFDIAFGQEDLPTLTSQEALIAKIAELVNAK' A
#
# COMPACT_ATOMS: atom_id res chain seq x y z
N MET A 1 -6.87 10.36 1.16
CA MET A 1 -5.81 9.43 1.56
C MET A 1 -6.20 7.99 1.26
N GLU A 2 -7.13 7.38 1.98
CA GLU A 2 -7.50 5.96 1.78
C GLU A 2 -7.92 5.64 0.34
N GLN A 3 -8.74 6.51 -0.27
CA GLN A 3 -9.15 6.36 -1.68
C GLN A 3 -7.96 6.28 -2.64
N GLN A 4 -6.91 7.08 -2.43
CA GLN A 4 -5.72 7.05 -3.28
C GLN A 4 -4.94 5.75 -3.09
N VAL A 5 -4.87 5.22 -1.85
CA VAL A 5 -4.28 3.90 -1.61
C VAL A 5 -5.05 2.81 -2.36
N TYR A 6 -6.39 2.89 -2.35
CA TYR A 6 -7.22 1.96 -3.12
C TYR A 6 -6.98 2.07 -4.62
N GLU A 7 -6.85 3.27 -5.16
CA GLU A 7 -6.52 3.47 -6.58
C GLU A 7 -5.16 2.87 -6.94
N ILE A 8 -4.12 3.12 -6.12
CA ILE A 8 -2.78 2.54 -6.32
C ILE A 8 -2.84 1.01 -6.31
N LEU A 9 -3.45 0.44 -5.27
CA LEU A 9 -3.61 -1.01 -5.16
C LEU A 9 -4.40 -1.57 -6.34
N SER A 10 -5.48 -0.91 -6.75
CA SER A 10 -6.32 -1.38 -7.84
C SER A 10 -5.63 -1.31 -9.20
N ASN A 11 -4.79 -0.30 -9.41
CA ASN A 11 -4.02 -0.14 -10.63
C ASN A 11 -2.89 -1.18 -10.73
N ILE A 12 -2.18 -1.41 -9.63
CA ILE A 12 -1.00 -2.31 -9.63
C ILE A 12 -1.40 -3.77 -9.56
N LEU A 13 -2.39 -4.11 -8.73
CA LEU A 13 -2.86 -5.48 -8.55
C LEU A 13 -3.91 -5.88 -9.59
N GLU A 14 -4.28 -4.96 -10.50
CA GLU A 14 -5.33 -5.14 -11.50
C GLU A 14 -6.64 -5.70 -10.89
N THR A 15 -6.90 -5.37 -9.63
CA THR A 15 -7.96 -5.96 -8.81
C THR A 15 -8.70 -4.85 -8.07
N PRO A 16 -10.05 -4.83 -8.07
CA PRO A 16 -10.79 -3.77 -7.39
C PRO A 16 -10.45 -3.73 -5.89
N ALA A 17 -9.90 -2.60 -5.44
CA ALA A 17 -9.65 -2.30 -4.02
C ALA A 17 -10.63 -1.24 -3.53
N ASN A 18 -11.18 -1.42 -2.33
CA ASN A 18 -12.09 -0.48 -1.69
C ASN A 18 -12.10 -0.67 -0.15
N ALA A 19 -12.89 0.12 0.57
CA ALA A 19 -12.98 0.05 2.03
C ALA A 19 -13.52 -1.29 2.57
N GLN A 20 -14.20 -2.09 1.75
CA GLN A 20 -14.69 -3.42 2.12
C GLN A 20 -13.73 -4.54 1.72
N THR A 21 -12.70 -4.25 0.92
CA THR A 21 -11.68 -5.24 0.56
C THR A 21 -10.61 -5.32 1.63
N ALA A 22 -10.07 -6.51 1.85
CA ALA A 22 -8.91 -6.76 2.68
C ALA A 22 -7.83 -7.42 1.83
N LEU A 23 -7.24 -6.63 0.93
CA LEU A 23 -6.14 -7.12 0.10
C LEU A 23 -4.88 -7.26 0.97
N SER A 24 -4.23 -8.41 0.85
CA SER A 24 -2.96 -8.70 1.49
C SER A 24 -2.13 -9.59 0.59
N MET A 25 -0.84 -9.63 0.85
CA MET A 25 0.09 -10.52 0.15
C MET A 25 -0.30 -12.00 0.27
N SER A 26 -1.02 -12.37 1.33
CA SER A 26 -1.52 -13.73 1.54
C SER A 26 -2.88 -14.00 0.87
N SER A 27 -3.75 -12.99 0.76
CA SER A 27 -5.11 -13.14 0.21
C SER A 27 -5.21 -12.80 -1.28
N CYS A 28 -4.28 -12.00 -1.82
CA CYS A 28 -4.28 -11.51 -3.18
C CYS A 28 -3.11 -12.12 -3.98
N PRO A 29 -3.36 -13.06 -4.91
CA PRO A 29 -2.31 -13.68 -5.72
C PRO A 29 -1.55 -12.68 -6.63
N ALA A 30 -2.20 -11.58 -7.01
CA ALA A 30 -1.59 -10.52 -7.79
C ALA A 30 -0.52 -9.75 -6.98
N TRP A 31 -0.57 -9.82 -5.65
CA TRP A 31 0.37 -9.17 -4.75
C TRP A 31 1.66 -9.98 -4.64
N THR A 32 2.43 -9.97 -5.72
CA THR A 32 3.77 -10.56 -5.79
C THR A 32 4.81 -9.68 -5.10
N SER A 33 6.04 -10.18 -4.91
CA SER A 33 7.15 -9.37 -4.42
C SER A 33 7.45 -8.16 -5.32
N LEU A 34 7.26 -8.29 -6.64
CA LEU A 34 7.44 -7.18 -7.57
C LEU A 34 6.33 -6.14 -7.39
N ALA A 35 5.07 -6.57 -7.41
CA ALA A 35 3.93 -5.69 -7.18
C ALA A 35 4.00 -4.99 -5.81
N HIS A 36 4.53 -5.67 -4.78
CA HIS A 36 4.73 -5.06 -3.48
C HIS A 36 5.70 -3.88 -3.54
N ILE A 37 6.84 -4.01 -4.24
CA ILE A 37 7.79 -2.90 -4.41
C ILE A 37 7.15 -1.76 -5.22
N ASP A 38 6.40 -2.08 -6.28
CA ASP A 38 5.70 -1.07 -7.08
C ASP A 38 4.66 -0.30 -6.25
N ILE A 39 3.92 -0.99 -5.35
CA ILE A 39 2.96 -0.37 -4.43
C ILE A 39 3.67 0.59 -3.50
N ILE A 40 4.77 0.15 -2.88
CA ILE A 40 5.56 0.96 -1.95
C ILE A 40 6.06 2.21 -2.65
N MET A 41 6.73 2.09 -3.79
CA MET A 41 7.26 3.25 -4.54
C MET A 41 6.14 4.21 -4.97
N SER A 42 5.00 3.67 -5.44
CA SER A 42 3.86 4.49 -5.85
C SER A 42 3.25 5.25 -4.66
N CYS A 43 3.17 4.64 -3.48
CA CYS A 43 2.72 5.31 -2.27
C CYS A 43 3.72 6.39 -1.81
N GLU A 44 5.02 6.11 -1.83
CA GLU A 44 6.06 7.10 -1.51
C GLU A 44 5.96 8.34 -2.39
N GLU A 45 5.86 8.15 -3.70
CA GLU A 45 5.73 9.24 -4.68
C GLU A 45 4.40 9.99 -4.52
N THR A 46 3.28 9.27 -4.36
CA THR A 46 1.94 9.87 -4.29
C THR A 46 1.75 10.71 -3.02
N PHE A 47 2.29 10.27 -1.90
CA PHE A 47 2.11 10.94 -0.60
C PHE A 47 3.33 11.78 -0.17
N ASP A 48 4.40 11.79 -0.98
CA ASP A 48 5.67 12.46 -0.67
C ASP A 48 6.19 12.05 0.73
N ILE A 49 6.25 10.73 0.93
CA ILE A 49 6.71 10.04 2.14
C ILE A 49 7.82 9.04 1.78
N ALA A 50 8.55 8.57 2.79
CA ALA A 50 9.50 7.47 2.64
C ALA A 50 9.23 6.42 3.73
N PHE A 51 9.12 5.15 3.33
CA PHE A 51 8.97 4.05 4.27
C PHE A 51 10.34 3.62 4.81
N GLY A 52 10.38 3.22 6.09
CA GLY A 52 11.57 2.59 6.65
C GLY A 52 11.83 1.23 6.01
N GLN A 53 13.10 0.85 5.87
CA GLN A 53 13.45 -0.49 5.39
C GLN A 53 12.91 -1.59 6.31
N GLU A 54 12.77 -1.30 7.60
CA GLU A 54 12.12 -2.21 8.56
C GLU A 54 10.60 -2.33 8.37
N ASP A 55 9.95 -1.31 7.81
CA ASP A 55 8.51 -1.29 7.63
C ASP A 55 8.10 -2.12 6.41
N LEU A 56 8.89 -2.12 5.33
CA LEU A 56 8.59 -2.85 4.08
C LEU A 56 8.04 -4.27 4.29
N PRO A 57 8.72 -5.18 5.03
CA PRO A 57 8.22 -6.54 5.24
C PRO A 57 6.90 -6.62 6.03
N THR A 58 6.51 -5.54 6.73
CA THR A 58 5.26 -5.46 7.50
C THR A 58 4.11 -4.85 6.70
N LEU A 59 4.40 -4.11 5.62
CA LEU A 59 3.44 -3.43 4.73
C LEU A 59 2.82 -4.38 3.71
N THR A 60 2.41 -5.56 4.17
CA THR A 60 1.91 -6.67 3.33
C THR A 60 0.40 -6.71 3.23
N SER A 61 -0.29 -5.68 3.73
CA SER A 61 -1.75 -5.60 3.76
C SER A 61 -2.22 -4.17 3.50
N GLN A 62 -3.40 -4.05 2.90
CA GLN A 62 -4.09 -2.80 2.62
C GLN A 62 -4.19 -1.92 3.88
N GLU A 63 -4.63 -2.48 5.01
CA GLU A 63 -4.75 -1.75 6.28
C GLU A 63 -3.39 -1.28 6.81
N ALA A 64 -2.36 -2.13 6.71
CA ALA A 64 -1.01 -1.80 7.16
C ALA A 64 -0.42 -0.61 6.37
N LEU A 65 -0.61 -0.61 5.05
CA LEU A 65 -0.22 0.51 4.19
C LEU A 65 -0.94 1.79 4.59
N ILE A 66 -2.27 1.75 4.73
CA ILE A 66 -3.07 2.93 5.07
C ILE A 66 -2.66 3.50 6.42
N ALA A 67 -2.51 2.65 7.44
CA ALA A 67 -2.10 3.07 8.78
C ALA A 67 -0.71 3.72 8.76
N LYS A 68 0.26 3.11 8.06
CA LYS A 68 1.62 3.64 7.99
C LYS A 68 1.70 4.94 7.19
N ILE A 69 0.98 5.04 6.08
CA ILE A 69 0.88 6.28 5.29
C ILE A 69 0.27 7.39 6.15
N ALA A 70 -0.80 7.08 6.90
CA ALA A 70 -1.42 8.04 7.82
C ALA A 70 -0.42 8.55 8.87
N GLU A 71 0.37 7.64 9.45
CA GLU A 71 1.40 7.99 10.43
C GLU A 71 2.46 8.92 9.82
N LEU A 72 3.01 8.57 8.65
CA LEU A 72 4.07 9.33 7.99
C LEU A 72 3.58 10.69 7.49
N VAL A 73 2.36 10.77 6.95
CA VAL A 73 1.77 12.03 6.49
C VAL A 73 1.46 12.97 7.66
N ASN A 74 1.00 12.45 8.81
CA ASN A 74 0.74 13.28 10.00
C ASN A 74 2.02 13.65 10.77
N ALA A 75 3.11 12.89 10.62
CA ALA A 75 4.40 13.19 11.22
C ALA A 75 5.18 14.29 10.48
N LYS A 76 4.68 14.73 9.32
CA LYS A 76 5.22 15.81 8.49
C LYS A 76 4.66 17.17 8.91
#